data_AF-E4U6K6-F1
#
_entry.id   AF-E4U6K6-F1
#
_cell.length_a   1.000
_cell.length_b   1.000
_cell.length_c   1.000
_cell.angle_alpha   90.00
_cell.angle_beta   90.00
_cell.angle_gamma   90.00
#
_symmetry.space_group_name_H-M   'P 1'
#
loop_
_entity.id
_entity.type
_entity.pdbx_description
1 polymer ?
#
loop_
_entity_poly.entity_id
_entity_poly.type
_entity_poly.pdbx_seq_one_letter_code
_entity_poly.pdbx_strand_id
1 'polypeptide(L)'
;MIRRIVCALALGLLPALATTYRPVTVADAVQGRVEAGYVKVSGRFLASGAYQGLVRGVVAGARFALPVEGQVFDYRPQPGAFLEVWGELVRGPDGWMLRFHNARPPGEARGPRPVGDPRPGEVLKVWLRVYSAGGVAARTIGRSEDGRSFYLRNYTGGPGVHCLVGRLLEADVFEVTKACADE
;
A
#
# COMPACT_ATOMS: atom_id res chain seq x y z
N MET A 1 2.50 8.52 62.17
CA MET A 1 1.54 8.26 61.07
C MET A 1 2.25 8.51 59.75
N ILE A 2 2.54 7.45 58.99
CA ILE A 2 3.41 7.47 57.81
C ILE A 2 2.56 7.78 56.57
N ARG A 3 2.83 8.91 55.91
CA ARG A 3 2.23 9.30 54.62
C ARG A 3 2.78 8.39 53.51
N ARG A 4 1.89 7.59 52.91
CA ARG A 4 2.13 6.88 51.65
C ARG A 4 2.11 7.91 50.51
N ILE A 5 3.24 8.16 49.87
CA ILE A 5 3.29 8.85 48.58
C ILE A 5 3.21 7.76 47.51
N VAL A 6 2.05 7.69 46.85
CA VAL A 6 1.80 6.83 45.71
C VAL A 6 2.58 7.42 44.53
N CYS A 7 3.54 6.66 44.00
CA CYS A 7 4.11 6.88 42.68
C CYS A 7 2.98 6.81 41.65
N ALA A 8 2.55 7.95 41.14
CA ALA A 8 1.76 8.01 39.92
C ALA A 8 2.69 7.64 38.75
N LEU A 9 2.69 6.37 38.36
CA LEU A 9 3.13 5.97 37.02
C LEU A 9 2.16 6.61 36.02
N ALA A 10 2.54 7.77 35.50
CA ALA A 10 1.98 8.28 34.26
C ALA A 10 2.49 7.38 33.13
N LEU A 11 1.83 6.24 32.91
CA LEU A 11 1.91 5.54 31.63
C LEU A 11 1.33 6.47 30.57
N GLY A 12 2.21 7.21 29.90
CA GLY A 12 1.91 7.90 28.67
C GLY A 12 1.54 6.87 27.60
N LEU A 13 0.25 6.55 27.52
CA LEU A 13 -0.37 5.94 26.35
C LEU A 13 -0.28 6.96 25.21
N LEU A 14 0.77 6.88 24.41
CA LEU A 14 0.77 7.45 23.06
C LEU A 14 -0.31 6.68 22.28
N PRO A 15 -1.40 7.32 21.82
CA PRO A 15 -2.25 6.66 20.85
C PRO A 15 -1.41 6.47 19.59
N ALA A 16 -1.21 5.22 19.17
CA ALA A 16 -0.82 4.94 17.80
C ALA A 16 -1.85 5.67 16.91
N LEU A 17 -1.39 6.68 16.16
CA LEU A 17 -2.23 7.46 15.28
C LEU A 17 -2.82 6.49 14.23
N ALA A 18 -4.04 6.03 14.47
CA ALA A 18 -4.83 5.40 13.44
C ALA A 18 -5.14 6.48 12.41
N THR A 19 -4.28 6.61 11.39
CA THR A 19 -4.50 7.53 10.28
C THR A 19 -5.86 7.21 9.67
N THR A 20 -6.84 8.07 9.95
CA THR A 20 -8.22 7.85 9.52
C THR A 20 -8.39 8.53 8.17
N TYR A 21 -8.56 7.73 7.13
CA TYR A 21 -8.79 8.23 5.78
C TYR A 21 -10.17 8.87 5.68
N ARG A 22 -10.23 10.15 5.29
CA ARG A 22 -11.51 10.86 5.12
C ARG A 22 -12.21 10.36 3.85
N PRO A 23 -13.49 9.94 3.90
CA PRO A 23 -14.23 9.60 2.69
C PRO A 23 -14.42 10.84 1.80
N VAL A 24 -14.12 10.72 0.52
CA VAL A 24 -14.18 11.79 -0.48
C VAL A 24 -14.74 11.24 -1.80
N THR A 25 -15.56 12.03 -2.49
CA THR A 25 -16.04 11.66 -3.83
C THR A 25 -15.00 12.00 -4.90
N VAL A 26 -15.01 11.26 -6.02
CA VAL A 26 -14.13 11.56 -7.16
C VAL A 26 -14.35 12.99 -7.66
N ALA A 27 -15.61 13.46 -7.67
CA ALA A 27 -15.95 14.81 -8.12
C ALA A 27 -15.34 15.87 -7.21
N ASP A 28 -15.49 15.74 -5.89
CA ASP A 28 -14.99 16.73 -4.94
C ASP A 28 -13.46 16.81 -4.94
N ALA A 29 -12.79 15.67 -5.09
CA ALA A 29 -11.32 15.60 -5.26
C ALA A 29 -10.88 16.36 -6.53
N VAL A 30 -11.43 15.99 -7.69
CA VAL A 30 -11.01 16.58 -8.98
C VAL A 30 -11.34 18.09 -9.05
N GLN A 31 -12.47 18.49 -8.48
CA GLN A 31 -12.89 19.90 -8.47
C GLN A 31 -12.21 20.74 -7.38
N GLY A 32 -11.35 20.15 -6.55
CA GLY A 32 -10.64 20.86 -5.49
C GLY A 32 -11.54 21.38 -4.37
N ARG A 33 -12.65 20.69 -4.10
CA ARG A 33 -13.56 20.98 -2.98
C ARG A 33 -13.09 20.34 -1.67
N VAL A 34 -11.98 19.62 -1.72
CA VAL A 34 -11.32 19.01 -0.58
C VAL A 34 -9.85 19.41 -0.56
N GLU A 35 -9.30 19.52 0.64
CA GLU A 35 -7.87 19.75 0.84
C GLU A 35 -7.05 18.46 0.66
N ALA A 36 -5.75 18.64 0.44
CA ALA A 36 -4.78 17.56 0.39
C ALA A 36 -4.75 16.77 1.72
N GLY A 37 -4.37 15.50 1.65
CA GLY A 37 -4.25 14.62 2.82
C GLY A 37 -4.84 13.23 2.59
N TYR A 38 -4.95 12.45 3.66
CA TYR A 38 -5.36 11.05 3.59
C TYR A 38 -6.86 10.90 3.34
N VAL A 39 -7.21 10.28 2.21
CA VAL A 39 -8.59 10.13 1.76
C VAL A 39 -8.92 8.69 1.34
N LYS A 40 -10.21 8.36 1.41
CA LYS A 40 -10.80 7.15 0.82
C LYS A 40 -11.72 7.58 -0.31
N VAL A 41 -11.44 7.14 -1.53
CA VAL A 41 -12.23 7.45 -2.72
C VAL A 41 -12.81 6.16 -3.31
N SER A 42 -14.09 6.16 -3.66
CA SER A 42 -14.74 4.99 -4.28
C SER A 42 -14.98 5.22 -5.77
N GLY A 43 -14.71 4.23 -6.59
CA GLY A 43 -14.95 4.30 -8.04
C GLY A 43 -14.43 3.07 -8.78
N ARG A 44 -14.62 3.04 -10.11
CA ARG A 44 -14.05 1.99 -10.95
C ARG A 44 -12.57 2.25 -11.18
N PHE A 45 -11.72 1.29 -10.86
CA PHE A 45 -10.29 1.40 -11.14
C PHE A 45 -10.00 0.97 -12.59
N LEU A 46 -9.40 1.86 -13.35
CA LEU A 46 -8.99 1.64 -14.73
C LEU A 46 -7.47 1.80 -14.80
N ALA A 47 -6.75 0.69 -14.93
CA ALA A 47 -5.30 0.69 -15.04
C ALA A 47 -4.85 1.33 -16.36
N SER A 48 -3.72 2.04 -16.33
CA SER A 48 -3.01 2.53 -17.50
C SER A 48 -1.78 1.65 -17.75
N GLY A 49 -1.66 1.13 -18.97
CA GLY A 49 -0.57 0.22 -19.34
C GLY A 49 -0.64 -1.17 -18.69
N ALA A 50 0.43 -1.94 -18.84
CA ALA A 50 0.56 -3.25 -18.21
C ALA A 50 0.93 -3.10 -16.72
N TYR A 51 0.32 -3.91 -15.86
CA TYR A 51 0.57 -3.98 -14.41
C TYR A 51 1.94 -4.66 -14.12
N GLN A 52 3.01 -4.06 -14.61
CA GLN A 52 4.40 -4.55 -14.53
C GLN A 52 5.31 -3.60 -13.73
N GLY A 53 4.77 -2.50 -13.20
CA GLY A 53 5.54 -1.46 -12.54
C GLY A 53 4.73 -0.70 -11.49
N LEU A 54 4.97 0.61 -11.37
CA LEU A 54 4.08 1.48 -10.59
C LEU A 54 2.66 1.33 -11.14
N VAL A 55 1.72 1.08 -10.25
CA VAL A 55 0.31 1.06 -10.60
C VAL A 55 -0.09 2.47 -10.95
N ARG A 56 -0.52 2.65 -12.20
CA ARG A 56 -1.02 3.92 -12.72
C ARG A 56 -2.40 3.70 -13.30
N GLY A 57 -3.22 4.72 -13.27
CA GLY A 57 -4.56 4.64 -13.81
C GLY A 57 -5.45 5.77 -13.31
N VAL A 58 -6.75 5.49 -13.30
CA VAL A 58 -7.74 6.40 -12.73
C VAL A 58 -8.73 5.64 -11.86
N VAL A 59 -9.26 6.33 -10.85
CA VAL A 59 -10.50 5.95 -10.18
C VAL A 59 -11.62 6.79 -10.80
N ALA A 60 -12.48 6.13 -11.56
CA ALA A 60 -13.58 6.75 -12.29
C ALA A 60 -14.86 6.77 -11.44
N GLY A 61 -15.41 7.97 -11.26
CA GLY A 61 -16.78 8.20 -10.82
C GLY A 61 -17.73 8.32 -12.01
N ALA A 62 -18.91 8.91 -11.80
CA ALA A 62 -19.92 9.03 -12.86
C ALA A 62 -19.51 9.95 -14.02
N ARG A 63 -18.82 11.06 -13.73
CA ARG A 63 -18.44 12.10 -14.71
C ARG A 63 -16.99 12.55 -14.61
N PHE A 64 -16.28 12.12 -13.57
CA PHE A 64 -14.94 12.55 -13.24
C PHE A 64 -14.04 11.34 -13.07
N ALA A 65 -12.76 11.51 -13.33
CA ALA A 65 -11.74 10.50 -13.12
C ALA A 65 -10.60 11.15 -12.34
N LEU A 66 -10.21 10.53 -11.23
CA LEU A 66 -9.08 10.96 -10.43
C LEU A 66 -7.85 10.13 -10.81
N PRO A 67 -6.77 10.74 -11.31
CA PRO A 67 -5.51 10.05 -11.53
C PRO A 67 -5.01 9.40 -10.25
N VAL A 68 -4.52 8.17 -10.36
CA VAL A 68 -3.93 7.44 -9.24
C VAL A 68 -2.56 6.88 -9.58
N GLU A 69 -1.67 6.89 -8.60
CA GLU A 69 -0.36 6.25 -8.67
C GLU A 69 -0.05 5.53 -7.35
N GLY A 70 0.56 4.35 -7.40
CA GLY A 70 0.99 3.61 -6.20
C GLY A 70 1.93 2.45 -6.54
N GLN A 71 2.44 1.76 -5.51
CA GLN A 71 3.41 0.68 -5.70
C GLN A 71 2.78 -0.57 -6.30
N VAL A 72 1.91 -1.23 -5.55
CA VAL A 72 1.11 -2.41 -5.91
C VAL A 72 -0.16 -2.43 -5.07
N PHE A 73 -1.15 -3.20 -5.49
CA PHE A 73 -2.19 -3.72 -4.61
C PHE A 73 -1.69 -4.98 -3.89
N ASP A 74 -2.22 -5.24 -2.70
CA ASP A 74 -1.94 -6.46 -1.93
C ASP A 74 -2.80 -7.68 -2.38
N TYR A 75 -3.32 -7.60 -3.60
CA TYR A 75 -4.11 -8.59 -4.34
C TYR A 75 -4.13 -8.18 -5.83
N ARG A 76 -4.75 -8.98 -6.70
CA ARG A 76 -4.94 -8.64 -8.11
C ARG A 76 -6.39 -8.21 -8.38
N PRO A 77 -6.70 -6.91 -8.47
CA PRO A 77 -8.05 -6.49 -8.82
C PRO A 77 -8.38 -6.91 -10.26
N GLN A 78 -9.65 -7.27 -10.50
CA GLN A 78 -10.15 -7.46 -11.86
C GLN A 78 -10.12 -6.12 -12.62
N PRO A 79 -9.82 -6.12 -13.92
CA PRO A 79 -9.91 -4.91 -14.74
C PRO A 79 -11.29 -4.24 -14.62
N GLY A 80 -11.33 -2.95 -14.29
CA GLY A 80 -12.58 -2.19 -14.18
C GLY A 80 -13.39 -2.46 -12.91
N ALA A 81 -12.84 -3.18 -11.93
CA ALA A 81 -13.46 -3.42 -10.64
C ALA A 81 -13.80 -2.12 -9.93
N PHE A 82 -14.94 -2.09 -9.24
CA PHE A 82 -15.32 -0.99 -8.36
C PHE A 82 -14.62 -1.18 -7.01
N LEU A 83 -13.81 -0.20 -6.60
CA LEU A 83 -12.95 -0.27 -5.44
C LEU A 83 -13.14 0.93 -4.52
N GLU A 84 -12.95 0.72 -3.22
CA GLU A 84 -12.55 1.76 -2.26
C GLU A 84 -11.02 1.87 -2.29
N VAL A 85 -10.51 3.05 -2.62
CA VAL A 85 -9.08 3.33 -2.77
C VAL A 85 -8.64 4.29 -1.68
N TRP A 86 -7.63 3.88 -0.90
CA TRP A 86 -7.05 4.68 0.17
C TRP A 86 -5.73 5.26 -0.27
N GLY A 87 -5.47 6.52 0.05
CA GLY A 87 -4.21 7.17 -0.31
C GLY A 87 -4.08 8.58 0.22
N GLU A 88 -2.99 9.22 -0.18
CA GLU A 88 -2.75 10.64 0.02
C GLU A 88 -3.19 11.41 -1.24
N LEU A 89 -4.20 12.27 -1.08
CA LEU A 89 -4.61 13.21 -2.10
C LEU A 89 -3.59 14.37 -2.12
N VAL A 90 -2.94 14.55 -3.27
CA VAL A 90 -1.91 15.58 -3.48
C VAL A 90 -2.26 16.45 -4.67
N ARG A 91 -1.82 17.72 -4.63
CA ARG A 91 -1.96 18.66 -5.74
C ARG A 91 -0.64 18.75 -6.50
N GLY A 92 -0.64 18.31 -7.75
CA GLY A 92 0.48 18.42 -8.68
C GLY A 92 0.26 19.50 -9.75
N PRO A 93 1.21 19.64 -10.69
CA PRO A 93 1.11 20.57 -11.82
C PRO A 93 -0.13 20.32 -12.69
N ASP A 94 -0.48 19.04 -12.90
CA ASP A 94 -1.60 18.61 -13.76
C ASP A 94 -2.94 18.49 -13.02
N GLY A 95 -3.00 18.96 -11.77
CA GLY A 95 -4.19 18.91 -10.92
C GLY A 95 -4.06 17.92 -9.76
N TRP A 96 -5.20 17.42 -9.29
CA TRP A 96 -5.27 16.52 -8.16
C TRP A 96 -4.93 15.07 -8.55
N MET A 97 -4.16 14.39 -7.71
CA MET A 97 -3.79 12.98 -7.89
C MET A 97 -3.89 12.26 -6.54
N LEU A 98 -4.28 11.00 -6.56
CA LEU A 98 -4.24 10.13 -5.39
C LEU A 98 -2.99 9.24 -5.43
N ARG A 99 -2.06 9.45 -4.50
CA ARG A 99 -1.01 8.48 -4.21
C ARG A 99 -1.61 7.37 -3.37
N PHE A 100 -2.06 6.29 -4.01
CA PHE A 100 -2.79 5.26 -3.29
C PHE A 100 -1.82 4.34 -2.52
N HIS A 101 -2.27 3.93 -1.34
CA HIS A 101 -1.58 2.98 -0.47
C HIS A 101 -2.16 1.58 -0.62
N ASN A 102 -3.48 1.47 -0.83
CA ASN A 102 -4.12 0.23 -1.24
C ASN A 102 -5.53 0.48 -1.81
N ALA A 103 -6.20 -0.57 -2.28
CA ALA A 103 -7.63 -0.55 -2.62
C ALA A 103 -8.31 -1.88 -2.32
N ARG A 104 -9.63 -1.91 -2.15
CA ARG A 104 -10.40 -3.15 -1.98
C ARG A 104 -11.81 -3.03 -2.58
N PRO A 105 -12.46 -4.15 -2.92
CA PRO A 105 -13.91 -4.16 -3.10
C PRO A 105 -14.63 -3.54 -1.89
N PRO A 106 -15.75 -2.82 -2.09
CA PRO A 106 -16.54 -2.29 -0.99
C PRO A 106 -16.98 -3.38 -0.02
N GLY A 107 -16.93 -3.08 1.28
CA GLY A 107 -17.35 -4.00 2.33
C GLY A 107 -16.29 -5.02 2.77
N GLU A 108 -15.12 -5.07 2.13
CA GLU A 108 -13.99 -5.81 2.71
C GLU A 108 -13.47 -5.10 3.97
N ALA A 109 -13.46 -5.81 5.09
CA ALA A 109 -13.07 -5.27 6.40
C ALA A 109 -11.57 -4.93 6.51
N ARG A 110 -10.76 -5.35 5.53
CA ARG A 110 -9.31 -5.11 5.51
C ARG A 110 -9.04 -3.78 4.82
N GLY A 111 -8.77 -2.73 5.59
CA GLY A 111 -8.26 -1.46 5.08
C GLY A 111 -6.84 -1.60 4.50
N PRO A 112 -6.18 -0.49 4.12
CA PRO A 112 -4.75 -0.51 3.81
C PRO A 112 -4.05 -1.08 5.04
N ARG A 113 -3.27 -2.14 4.87
CA ARG A 113 -2.61 -2.79 6.01
C ARG A 113 -1.67 -1.74 6.63
N PRO A 114 -1.83 -1.34 7.90
CA PRO A 114 -0.61 -1.07 8.65
C PRO A 114 0.14 -2.39 8.62
N VAL A 115 1.37 -2.37 8.11
CA VAL A 115 2.29 -3.47 8.29
C VAL A 115 2.37 -3.68 9.79
N GLY A 116 1.69 -4.69 10.34
CA GLY A 116 2.19 -5.27 11.57
C GLY A 116 3.63 -5.61 11.26
N ASP A 117 4.60 -5.02 11.96
CA ASP A 117 6.01 -5.15 11.62
C ASP A 117 6.39 -6.63 11.55
N PRO A 118 6.48 -7.25 10.34
CA PRO A 118 6.79 -8.65 10.25
C PRO A 118 8.15 -8.86 10.90
N ARG A 119 8.20 -9.86 11.76
CA ARG A 119 9.39 -10.18 12.53
C ARG A 119 10.28 -11.14 11.74
N PRO A 120 11.61 -11.05 11.90
CA PRO A 120 12.50 -12.10 11.44
C PRO A 120 12.01 -13.48 11.87
N GLY A 121 11.99 -14.43 10.93
CA GLY A 121 11.47 -15.79 11.08
C GLY A 121 10.04 -15.99 10.56
N GLU A 122 9.25 -14.94 10.37
CA GLU A 122 7.87 -15.06 9.90
C GLU A 122 7.78 -15.48 8.43
N VAL A 123 6.76 -16.28 8.11
CA VAL A 123 6.41 -16.64 6.72
C VAL A 123 5.29 -15.73 6.26
N LEU A 124 5.52 -15.02 5.16
CA LEU A 124 4.60 -14.01 4.63
C LEU A 124 4.10 -14.42 3.24
N LYS A 125 2.85 -14.09 2.94
CA LYS A 125 2.26 -14.05 1.59
C LYS A 125 2.04 -12.58 1.21
N VAL A 126 2.77 -12.10 0.22
CA VAL A 126 2.92 -10.66 -0.04
C VAL A 126 2.99 -10.40 -1.54
N TRP A 127 2.32 -9.34 -1.98
CA TRP A 127 2.42 -8.83 -3.35
C TRP A 127 3.52 -7.78 -3.41
N LEU A 128 4.44 -7.90 -4.37
CA LEU A 128 5.59 -7.02 -4.53
C LEU A 128 5.71 -6.55 -5.96
N ARG A 129 6.08 -5.28 -6.12
CA ARG A 129 6.69 -4.78 -7.35
C ARG A 129 8.17 -5.14 -7.31
N VAL A 130 8.58 -6.02 -8.21
CA VAL A 130 9.94 -6.54 -8.31
C VAL A 130 10.72 -5.80 -9.39
N TYR A 131 11.92 -5.34 -9.05
CA TYR A 131 12.85 -4.66 -9.95
C TYR A 131 14.30 -4.85 -9.51
N SER A 132 15.24 -4.63 -10.42
CA SER A 132 16.68 -4.65 -10.12
C SER A 132 17.18 -3.26 -9.75
N ALA A 133 18.01 -3.16 -8.72
CA ALA A 133 18.65 -1.91 -8.30
C ALA A 133 20.12 -2.13 -7.93
N GLY A 134 20.94 -1.09 -8.12
CA GLY A 134 22.41 -1.18 -8.00
C GLY A 134 23.03 -1.63 -9.32
N GLY A 135 24.05 -0.91 -9.79
CA GLY A 135 24.65 -1.14 -11.12
C GLY A 135 25.38 -2.48 -11.22
N VAL A 136 26.67 -2.50 -10.88
CA VAL A 136 27.56 -3.67 -11.08
C VAL A 136 27.20 -4.87 -10.18
N ALA A 137 26.54 -4.63 -9.05
CA ALA A 137 26.03 -5.66 -8.14
C ALA A 137 24.51 -5.53 -7.97
N ALA A 138 23.78 -5.71 -9.07
CA ALA A 138 22.33 -5.60 -9.10
C ALA A 138 21.69 -6.55 -8.08
N ARG A 139 20.94 -5.98 -7.15
CA ARG A 139 20.09 -6.72 -6.21
C ARG A 139 18.67 -6.69 -6.72
N THR A 140 17.97 -7.81 -6.62
CA THR A 140 16.53 -7.86 -6.87
C THR A 140 15.81 -7.35 -5.63
N ILE A 141 14.99 -6.32 -5.81
CA ILE A 141 14.20 -5.68 -4.76
C ILE A 141 12.72 -5.91 -5.05
N GLY A 142 11.97 -6.31 -4.02
CA GLY A 142 10.51 -6.30 -4.04
C GLY A 142 9.99 -5.18 -3.14
N ARG A 143 9.08 -4.35 -3.65
CA ARG A 143 8.44 -3.27 -2.89
C ARG A 143 6.94 -3.53 -2.71
N SER A 144 6.46 -3.53 -1.47
CA SER A 144 5.06 -3.77 -1.11
C SER A 144 4.19 -2.52 -1.25
N GLU A 145 2.89 -2.68 -1.04
CA GLU A 145 1.86 -1.64 -1.19
C GLU A 145 2.10 -0.42 -0.28
N ASP A 146 2.61 -0.66 0.93
CA ASP A 146 2.95 0.34 1.93
C ASP A 146 4.31 1.01 1.68
N GLY A 147 5.04 0.56 0.65
CA GLY A 147 6.33 1.09 0.27
C GLY A 147 7.53 0.45 0.98
N ARG A 148 7.34 -0.56 1.85
CA ARG A 148 8.45 -1.34 2.41
C ARG A 148 9.18 -2.10 1.29
N SER A 149 10.50 -2.15 1.41
CA SER A 149 11.38 -2.78 0.41
C SER A 149 12.05 -4.00 1.01
N PHE A 150 12.17 -5.06 0.20
CA PHE A 150 12.81 -6.31 0.55
C PHE A 150 13.87 -6.70 -0.47
N TYR A 151 15.04 -7.08 -0.02
CA TYR A 151 16.00 -7.83 -0.82
C TYR A 151 15.50 -9.25 -1.01
N LEU A 152 15.31 -9.66 -2.27
CA LEU A 152 14.74 -10.96 -2.59
C LEU A 152 15.84 -12.01 -2.76
N ARG A 153 15.98 -12.88 -1.77
CA ARG A 153 16.88 -14.04 -1.84
C ARG A 153 16.16 -15.22 -2.51
N ASN A 154 16.89 -15.98 -3.33
CA ASN A 154 16.39 -17.13 -4.10
C ASN A 154 15.27 -16.82 -5.10
N TYR A 155 14.99 -15.54 -5.37
CA TYR A 155 14.05 -15.15 -6.42
C TYR A 155 14.69 -15.31 -7.80
N THR A 156 14.05 -16.11 -8.66
CA THR A 156 14.51 -16.40 -10.03
C THR A 156 13.58 -15.85 -11.11
N GLY A 157 12.51 -15.15 -10.73
CA GLY A 157 11.55 -14.56 -11.67
C GLY A 157 12.06 -13.27 -12.32
N GLY A 158 11.26 -12.73 -13.25
CA GLY A 158 11.52 -11.43 -13.89
C GLY A 158 11.07 -10.22 -13.06
N PRO A 159 11.28 -8.99 -13.56
CA PRO A 159 10.65 -7.80 -13.00
C PRO A 159 9.13 -7.82 -13.27
N GLY A 160 8.37 -7.12 -12.43
CA GLY A 160 6.92 -7.07 -12.55
C GLY A 160 6.22 -7.01 -11.20
N VAL A 161 4.91 -7.22 -11.20
CA VAL A 161 4.16 -7.39 -9.94
C VAL A 161 3.91 -8.88 -9.71
N HIS A 162 4.36 -9.38 -8.56
CA HIS A 162 4.32 -10.80 -8.22
C HIS A 162 3.74 -11.00 -6.82
N CYS A 163 2.93 -12.05 -6.67
CA CYS A 163 2.58 -12.57 -5.37
C CYS A 163 3.60 -13.63 -4.96
N LEU A 164 4.25 -13.44 -3.83
CA LEU A 164 5.33 -14.30 -3.35
C LEU A 164 5.04 -14.80 -1.93
N VAL A 165 5.48 -16.03 -1.67
CA VAL A 165 5.48 -16.65 -0.34
C VAL A 165 6.93 -16.94 0.03
N GLY A 166 7.31 -16.54 1.25
CA GLY A 166 8.69 -16.62 1.70
C GLY A 166 8.84 -16.34 3.17
N ARG A 167 10.07 -16.53 3.67
CA ARG A 167 10.43 -16.23 5.06
C ARG A 167 11.18 -14.90 5.13
N LEU A 168 10.80 -14.05 6.07
CA LEU A 168 11.56 -12.86 6.39
C LEU A 168 12.78 -13.28 7.24
N LEU A 169 13.99 -13.18 6.72
CA LEU A 169 15.22 -13.57 7.42
C LEU A 169 15.72 -12.46 8.36
N GLU A 170 15.64 -11.22 7.87
CA GLU A 170 16.00 -9.98 8.57
C GLU A 170 14.93 -8.93 8.28
N ALA A 171 15.02 -7.73 8.85
CA ALA A 171 13.99 -6.70 8.65
C ALA A 171 13.66 -6.42 7.17
N ASP A 172 14.62 -6.57 6.26
CA ASP A 172 14.49 -6.29 4.84
C ASP A 172 14.96 -7.44 3.93
N VAL A 173 15.29 -8.62 4.45
CA VAL A 173 15.72 -9.77 3.64
C VAL A 173 14.61 -10.81 3.55
N PHE A 174 14.01 -10.97 2.37
CA PHE A 174 12.92 -11.91 2.12
C PHE A 174 13.41 -13.10 1.28
N GLU A 175 13.47 -14.28 1.89
CA GLU A 175 13.81 -15.51 1.21
C GLU A 175 12.58 -16.11 0.54
N VAL A 176 12.52 -15.99 -0.78
CA VAL A 176 11.40 -16.47 -1.58
C VAL A 176 11.42 -17.99 -1.62
N THR A 177 10.30 -18.60 -1.23
CA THR A 177 10.10 -20.06 -1.32
C THR A 177 9.34 -20.42 -2.58
N LYS A 178 8.29 -19.66 -2.92
CA LYS A 178 7.47 -19.89 -4.11
C LYS A 178 6.66 -18.66 -4.51
N ALA A 179 6.15 -18.66 -5.73
CA ALA A 179 5.03 -17.78 -6.10
C ALA A 179 3.74 -18.22 -5.39
N CYS A 180 2.82 -17.29 -5.18
CA CYS A 180 1.46 -17.65 -4.77
C CYS A 180 0.80 -18.52 -5.85
N ALA A 181 -0.09 -19.42 -5.45
CA ALA A 181 -1.03 -20.01 -6.40
C ALA A 181 -1.92 -18.90 -6.97
N ASP A 182 -2.30 -19.02 -8.24
CA ASP A 182 -3.32 -18.17 -8.85
C ASP A 182 -4.63 -18.34 -8.05
N GLU A 183 -4.98 -17.35 -7.25
CA GLU A 183 -6.29 -17.22 -6.56
C GLU A 183 -7.13 -16.16 -7.26
#